data_AF-A0A024T9B1-F1
#
_entry.id   AF-A0A024T9B1-F1
#
_cell.length_a   1.000
_cell.length_b   1.000
_cell.length_c   1.000
_cell.angle_alpha   90.00
_cell.angle_beta   90.00
_cell.angle_gamma   90.00
#
_symmetry.space_group_name_H-M   'P 1'
#
loop_
_entity.id
_entity.type
_entity.pdbx_description
1 polymer ?
#
loop_
_entity_poly.entity_id
_entity_poly.type
_entity_poly.pdbx_seq_one_letter_code
_entity_poly.pdbx_strand_id
1 'polypeptide(L)'
;MKVLNLTGAPSPLHNMDESAPLDVADQPFYDAIKAAHGDNVSNEFCIRLARAYRGEKKHRMEKTLAEVKRIMEWRTQHGADGILNVPLDKATLFHQCWPSAVYGEDTAGHVINMERLVEINVDSFHANFTVDEILRHRMKHLERIQAELGASSKRKGKLVYKHIYIFDLAGMAWKHVAPSVMSYLKPIFDLGQVYYPESLFRMYLVNAPFVFWGTWKVVSSFIDPETRQKIQIYKSSAAFVAEAQKQGLSLDAIPKLLGGNHPGRAIADFDVPIDAPSAPESIVPVCPEVVAVPT
;
A
#
# COMPACT_ATOMS: atom_id res chain seq x y z
N MET A 1 23.81 5.49 -13.45
CA MET A 1 22.35 5.75 -13.39
C MET A 1 21.65 4.71 -14.27
N LYS A 2 21.19 3.59 -13.69
CA LYS A 2 20.33 2.63 -14.40
C LYS A 2 19.03 2.53 -13.59
N VAL A 3 18.00 3.23 -14.05
CA VAL A 3 16.61 2.83 -13.75
C VAL A 3 16.45 1.49 -14.45
N LEU A 4 16.51 0.40 -13.68
CA LEU A 4 16.20 -0.91 -14.22
C LEU A 4 14.68 -1.04 -14.16
N ASN A 5 14.03 -0.50 -15.19
CA ASN A 5 12.66 -0.82 -15.52
C ASN A 5 12.64 -2.29 -15.95
N LEU A 6 12.48 -3.19 -14.96
CA LEU A 6 12.32 -4.63 -15.21
C LEU A 6 11.01 -4.94 -15.93
N THR A 7 10.06 -4.02 -15.86
CA THR A 7 8.90 -3.93 -16.72
C THR A 7 9.15 -2.78 -17.68
N GLY A 8 8.81 -2.93 -18.97
CA GLY A 8 8.94 -1.85 -19.95
C GLY A 8 8.24 -0.55 -19.54
N ALA A 9 8.28 0.47 -20.41
CA ALA A 9 7.57 1.73 -20.18
C ALA A 9 6.16 1.48 -19.59
N PRO A 10 5.72 2.26 -18.58
CA PRO A 10 4.45 2.04 -17.93
C PRO A 10 3.35 1.94 -18.99
N SER A 11 2.57 0.86 -18.96
CA SER A 11 1.49 0.61 -19.92
C SER A 11 0.56 1.83 -19.98
N PRO A 12 0.07 2.25 -21.16
CA PRO A 12 -0.83 3.39 -21.31
C PRO A 12 -2.09 3.30 -20.44
N LEU A 13 -2.53 2.07 -20.11
CA LEU A 13 -3.66 1.80 -19.24
C LEU A 13 -3.45 2.29 -17.79
N HIS A 14 -2.20 2.44 -17.34
CA HIS A 14 -1.84 2.81 -15.97
C HIS A 14 -1.64 4.31 -15.72
N ASN A 15 -1.63 5.12 -16.79
CA ASN A 15 -1.58 6.58 -16.71
C ASN A 15 -2.97 7.23 -16.81
N MET A 16 -4.04 6.45 -16.65
CA MET A 16 -5.35 7.04 -16.56
C MET A 16 -5.47 7.91 -15.32
N ASP A 17 -5.86 9.15 -15.55
CA ASP A 17 -6.28 10.06 -14.50
C ASP A 17 -7.53 9.50 -13.82
N GLU A 18 -7.38 9.07 -12.57
CA GLU A 18 -8.49 8.54 -11.78
C GLU A 18 -9.58 9.59 -11.50
N SER A 19 -9.23 10.87 -11.58
CA SER A 19 -10.16 11.98 -11.45
C SER A 19 -10.98 12.25 -12.71
N ALA A 20 -10.59 11.66 -13.85
CA ALA A 20 -11.39 11.73 -15.06
C ALA A 20 -12.74 11.01 -14.86
N PRO A 21 -13.81 11.44 -15.57
CA PRO A 21 -15.06 10.71 -15.61
C PRO A 21 -14.88 9.24 -16.03
N LEU A 22 -15.86 8.40 -15.70
CA LEU A 22 -15.95 7.06 -16.28
C LEU A 22 -16.06 7.17 -17.80
N ASP A 23 -15.30 6.34 -18.51
CA ASP A 23 -15.43 6.24 -19.96
C ASP A 23 -16.65 5.38 -20.33
N VAL A 24 -17.07 5.48 -21.59
CA VAL A 24 -18.22 4.72 -22.13
C VAL A 24 -17.99 3.20 -22.01
N ALA A 25 -16.73 2.76 -21.98
CA ALA A 25 -16.39 1.34 -21.86
C ALA A 25 -16.59 0.81 -20.43
N ASP A 26 -16.47 1.65 -19.41
CA ASP A 26 -16.61 1.27 -18.01
C ASP A 26 -17.99 1.60 -17.42
N GLN A 27 -18.72 2.54 -18.01
CA GLN A 27 -20.05 2.94 -17.53
C GLN A 27 -21.01 1.75 -17.30
N PRO A 28 -21.11 0.74 -18.20
CA PRO A 28 -22.00 -0.40 -17.97
C PRO A 28 -21.66 -1.21 -16.70
N PHE A 29 -20.38 -1.24 -16.30
CA PHE A 29 -19.94 -1.94 -15.10
C PHE A 29 -20.33 -1.17 -13.84
N TYR A 30 -20.15 0.15 -13.87
CA TYR A 30 -20.63 1.03 -12.80
C TYR A 30 -22.15 0.87 -12.60
N ASP A 31 -22.91 0.92 -13.70
CA ASP A 31 -24.38 0.82 -13.67
C ASP A 31 -24.82 -0.55 -13.13
N ALA A 32 -24.16 -1.63 -13.54
CA ALA A 32 -24.44 -2.98 -13.04
C ALA A 32 -24.14 -3.13 -11.55
N ILE A 33 -23.05 -2.54 -11.05
CA ILE A 33 -22.72 -2.54 -9.62
C ILE A 33 -23.79 -1.76 -8.84
N LYS A 34 -24.17 -0.57 -9.31
CA LYS A 34 -25.22 0.24 -8.69
C LYS A 34 -26.59 -0.44 -8.72
N ALA A 35 -26.93 -1.13 -9.80
CA ALA A 35 -28.16 -1.90 -9.89
C ALA A 35 -28.19 -3.06 -8.88
N ALA A 36 -27.06 -3.73 -8.64
CA ALA A 36 -26.97 -4.87 -7.73
C ALA A 36 -26.92 -4.47 -6.25
N HIS A 37 -26.28 -3.34 -5.92
CA HIS A 37 -25.99 -2.97 -4.53
C HIS A 37 -26.64 -1.66 -4.06
N GLY A 38 -27.21 -0.86 -4.98
CA GLY A 38 -27.86 0.41 -4.66
C GLY A 38 -26.94 1.38 -3.94
N ASP A 39 -27.45 1.98 -2.87
CA ASP A 39 -26.73 2.95 -2.03
C ASP A 39 -25.82 2.29 -0.98
N ASN A 40 -25.80 0.96 -0.88
CA ASN A 40 -24.87 0.24 0.01
C ASN A 40 -23.41 0.35 -0.44
N VAL A 41 -23.15 0.86 -1.65
CA VAL A 41 -21.82 1.08 -2.21
C VAL A 41 -21.65 2.54 -2.62
N SER A 42 -20.53 3.14 -2.23
CA SER A 42 -20.23 4.53 -2.59
C SER A 42 -19.96 4.67 -4.10
N ASN A 43 -20.06 5.90 -4.62
CA ASN A 43 -19.75 6.15 -6.02
C ASN A 43 -18.28 5.89 -6.34
N GLU A 44 -17.37 6.23 -5.42
CA GLU A 44 -15.94 5.98 -5.53
C GLU A 44 -15.64 4.48 -5.59
N PHE A 45 -16.33 3.68 -4.76
CA PHE A 45 -16.23 2.23 -4.79
C PHE A 45 -16.65 1.69 -6.16
N CYS A 46 -17.80 2.12 -6.69
CA CYS A 46 -18.28 1.68 -8.00
C CYS A 46 -17.33 2.09 -9.14
N ILE A 47 -16.83 3.33 -9.14
CA ILE A 47 -15.89 3.82 -10.16
C ILE A 47 -14.60 2.97 -10.16
N ARG A 48 -14.03 2.73 -8.97
CA ARG A 48 -12.80 1.93 -8.82
C ARG A 48 -13.01 0.50 -9.33
N LEU A 49 -14.11 -0.14 -8.94
CA LEU A 49 -14.40 -1.54 -9.30
C LEU A 49 -14.81 -1.69 -10.77
N ALA A 50 -15.46 -0.68 -11.35
CA ALA A 50 -15.69 -0.62 -12.80
C ALA A 50 -14.36 -0.65 -13.56
N ARG A 51 -13.32 0.04 -13.07
CA ARG A 51 -11.98 0.08 -13.67
C ARG A 51 -11.11 -1.13 -13.34
N ALA A 52 -11.35 -1.80 -12.22
CA ALA A 52 -10.44 -2.79 -11.63
C ALA A 52 -10.10 -4.00 -12.51
N TYR A 53 -10.99 -4.41 -13.41
CA TYR A 53 -10.83 -5.63 -14.19
C TYR A 53 -10.67 -5.37 -15.70
N ARG A 54 -10.15 -4.21 -16.09
CA ARG A 54 -9.89 -3.85 -17.51
C ARG A 54 -8.95 -4.81 -18.23
N GLY A 55 -8.06 -5.47 -17.49
CA GLY A 55 -7.19 -6.52 -18.05
C GLY A 55 -7.94 -7.79 -18.44
N GLU A 56 -9.18 -7.98 -17.98
CA GLU A 56 -9.98 -9.16 -18.27
C GLU A 56 -10.59 -9.09 -19.68
N LYS A 57 -10.19 -10.01 -20.55
CA LYS A 57 -10.54 -9.99 -21.98
C LYS A 57 -11.84 -10.71 -22.29
N LYS A 58 -12.28 -11.62 -21.42
CA LYS A 58 -13.50 -12.42 -21.60
C LYS A 58 -14.30 -12.42 -20.30
N HIS A 59 -15.62 -12.37 -20.38
CA HIS A 59 -16.49 -12.42 -19.19
C HIS A 59 -16.20 -11.33 -18.15
N ARG A 60 -15.67 -10.16 -18.57
CA ARG A 60 -15.30 -9.06 -17.65
C ARG A 60 -16.47 -8.66 -16.75
N MET A 61 -17.70 -8.62 -17.28
CA MET A 61 -18.89 -8.25 -16.49
C MET A 61 -19.18 -9.26 -15.39
N GLU A 62 -19.20 -10.54 -15.74
CA GLU A 62 -19.35 -11.65 -14.80
C GLU A 62 -18.29 -11.60 -13.70
N LYS A 63 -17.02 -11.45 -14.08
CA LYS A 63 -15.91 -11.32 -13.13
C LYS A 63 -16.07 -10.10 -12.21
N THR A 64 -16.41 -8.96 -12.78
CA THR A 64 -16.57 -7.71 -12.01
C THR A 64 -17.66 -7.86 -10.96
N LEU A 65 -18.84 -8.37 -11.33
CA LEU A 65 -19.94 -8.57 -10.38
C LEU A 65 -19.62 -9.65 -9.34
N ALA A 66 -18.93 -10.73 -9.73
CA ALA A 66 -18.51 -11.78 -8.80
C ALA A 66 -17.51 -11.26 -7.75
N GLU A 67 -16.50 -10.50 -8.16
CA GLU A 67 -15.53 -9.94 -7.23
C GLU A 67 -16.13 -8.82 -6.38
N VAL A 68 -17.00 -7.97 -6.93
CA VAL A 68 -17.73 -6.96 -6.14
C VAL A 68 -18.54 -7.63 -5.04
N LYS A 69 -19.30 -8.69 -5.38
CA LYS A 69 -20.05 -9.47 -4.38
C LYS A 69 -19.12 -10.03 -3.30
N ARG A 70 -18.02 -10.68 -3.70
CA ARG A 70 -17.02 -11.25 -2.77
C ARG A 70 -16.43 -10.19 -1.85
N ILE A 71 -16.08 -9.02 -2.38
CA ILE A 71 -15.52 -7.91 -1.60
C ILE A 71 -16.55 -7.41 -0.60
N MET A 72 -17.81 -7.20 -1.02
CA MET A 72 -18.87 -6.72 -0.13
C MET A 72 -19.19 -7.71 0.99
N GLU A 73 -19.24 -9.01 0.68
CA GLU A 73 -19.41 -10.07 1.68
C GLU A 73 -18.26 -10.08 2.68
N TRP A 74 -17.01 -9.99 2.20
CA TRP A 74 -15.83 -9.92 3.06
C TRP A 74 -15.84 -8.67 3.95
N ARG A 75 -16.13 -7.49 3.39
CA ARG A 75 -16.22 -6.22 4.14
C ARG A 75 -17.26 -6.31 5.25
N THR A 76 -18.44 -6.87 4.94
CA THR A 76 -19.52 -7.07 5.90
C THR A 76 -19.11 -8.05 7.00
N GLN A 77 -18.56 -9.21 6.63
CA GLN A 77 -18.13 -10.24 7.58
C GLN A 77 -17.07 -9.75 8.56
N HIS A 78 -16.15 -8.90 8.11
CA HIS A 78 -15.02 -8.46 8.94
C HIS A 78 -15.25 -7.10 9.61
N GLY A 79 -16.32 -6.38 9.24
CA GLY A 79 -16.64 -5.04 9.74
C GLY A 79 -15.68 -3.98 9.20
N ALA A 80 -15.25 -4.09 7.94
CA ALA A 80 -14.24 -3.23 7.34
C ALA A 80 -14.64 -1.74 7.38
N ASP A 81 -15.89 -1.41 7.05
CA ASP A 81 -16.36 -0.02 6.95
C ASP A 81 -16.31 0.74 8.29
N GLY A 82 -16.36 0.02 9.41
CA GLY A 82 -16.32 0.58 10.76
C GLY A 82 -14.98 0.44 11.47
N ILE A 83 -13.99 -0.27 10.88
CA ILE A 83 -12.81 -0.77 11.60
C ILE A 83 -11.95 0.34 12.21
N LEU A 84 -11.94 1.53 11.61
CA LEU A 84 -11.17 2.67 12.12
C LEU A 84 -11.61 3.09 13.53
N ASN A 85 -12.88 2.87 13.87
CA ASN A 85 -13.46 3.20 15.18
C ASN A 85 -13.35 2.05 16.19
N VAL A 86 -12.76 0.92 15.79
CA VAL A 86 -12.65 -0.27 16.63
C VAL A 86 -11.24 -0.35 17.22
N PRO A 87 -11.07 -0.33 18.55
CA PRO A 87 -9.79 -0.65 19.17
C PRO A 87 -9.49 -2.14 18.92
N LEU A 88 -8.25 -2.45 18.55
CA LEU A 88 -7.82 -3.82 18.27
C LEU A 88 -6.86 -4.31 19.35
N ASP A 89 -7.04 -5.54 19.79
CA ASP A 89 -6.14 -6.19 20.73
C ASP A 89 -4.72 -6.23 20.19
N LYS A 90 -3.74 -6.07 21.09
CA LYS A 90 -2.30 -6.09 20.76
C LYS A 90 -1.87 -5.03 19.72
N ALA A 91 -2.65 -3.96 19.48
CA ALA A 91 -2.31 -2.94 18.49
C ALA A 91 -0.90 -2.34 18.68
N THR A 92 -0.51 -2.02 19.92
CA THR A 92 0.84 -1.54 20.21
C THR A 92 1.92 -2.53 19.78
N LEU A 93 1.74 -3.82 20.10
CA LEU A 93 2.67 -4.87 19.69
C LEU A 93 2.66 -5.07 18.16
N PHE A 94 1.50 -4.99 17.52
CA PHE A 94 1.39 -5.06 16.06
C PHE A 94 2.23 -3.96 15.40
N HIS A 95 2.10 -2.71 15.87
CA HIS A 95 2.87 -1.57 15.34
C HIS A 95 4.38 -1.66 15.63
N GLN A 96 4.77 -2.35 16.70
CA GLN A 96 6.19 -2.70 16.95
C GLN A 96 6.68 -3.80 15.99
N CYS A 97 5.82 -4.75 15.63
CA CYS A 97 6.17 -5.84 14.71
C CYS A 97 6.17 -5.39 13.25
N TRP A 98 5.38 -4.39 12.89
CA TRP A 98 5.29 -3.86 11.53
C TRP A 98 5.13 -2.33 11.53
N PRO A 99 6.22 -1.60 11.85
CA PRO A 99 6.22 -0.16 11.82
C PRO A 99 5.80 0.36 10.45
N SER A 100 4.82 1.24 10.43
CA SER A 100 4.22 1.78 9.21
C SER A 100 3.91 3.25 9.41
N ALA A 101 4.07 4.06 8.36
CA ALA A 101 3.76 5.48 8.40
C ALA A 101 3.17 5.99 7.09
N VAL A 102 2.34 7.03 7.19
CA VAL A 102 1.92 7.86 6.06
C VAL A 102 2.78 9.10 5.96
N TYR A 103 3.01 9.55 4.73
CA TYR A 103 3.84 10.69 4.41
C TYR A 103 3.01 11.73 3.65
N GLY A 104 3.65 12.53 2.80
CA GLY A 104 2.93 13.51 2.01
C GLY A 104 2.22 12.90 0.81
N GLU A 105 1.88 13.78 -0.12
CA GLU A 105 1.16 13.45 -1.34
C GLU A 105 1.98 13.88 -2.55
N ASP A 106 1.74 13.25 -3.70
CA ASP A 106 2.15 13.84 -4.97
C ASP A 106 1.24 15.02 -5.38
N THR A 107 1.54 15.63 -6.53
CA THR A 107 0.75 16.76 -7.04
C THR A 107 -0.73 16.40 -7.27
N ALA A 108 -1.02 15.15 -7.64
CA ALA A 108 -2.37 14.66 -7.89
C ALA A 108 -3.15 14.37 -6.59
N GLY A 109 -2.47 14.19 -5.47
CA GLY A 109 -3.05 13.92 -4.16
C GLY A 109 -2.89 12.47 -3.69
N HIS A 110 -2.14 11.63 -4.41
CA HIS A 110 -1.93 10.25 -4.01
C HIS A 110 -1.08 10.21 -2.73
N VAL A 111 -1.65 9.69 -1.66
CA VAL A 111 -1.00 9.59 -0.34
C VAL A 111 0.13 8.57 -0.41
N ILE A 112 1.28 8.92 0.15
CA ILE A 112 2.44 8.03 0.27
C ILE A 112 2.34 7.25 1.58
N ASN A 113 2.43 5.93 1.51
CA ASN A 113 2.72 5.08 2.67
C ASN A 113 4.05 4.34 2.44
N MET A 114 4.80 4.14 3.52
CA MET A 114 6.09 3.46 3.48
C MET A 114 6.23 2.44 4.58
N GLU A 115 6.86 1.33 4.23
CA GLU A 115 7.28 0.28 5.14
C GLU A 115 8.73 -0.13 4.85
N ARG A 116 9.41 -0.62 5.88
CA ARG A 116 10.80 -1.09 5.78
C ARG A 116 10.82 -2.60 5.97
N LEU A 117 11.32 -3.33 4.97
CA LEU A 117 11.23 -4.79 4.96
C LEU A 117 11.90 -5.42 6.19
N VAL A 118 13.05 -4.89 6.60
CA VAL A 118 13.83 -5.42 7.73
C VAL A 118 13.21 -5.14 9.10
N GLU A 119 12.22 -4.24 9.17
CA GLU A 119 11.51 -3.92 10.42
C GLU A 119 10.27 -4.79 10.61
N ILE A 120 9.88 -5.57 9.61
CA ILE A 120 8.79 -6.55 9.73
C ILE A 120 9.30 -7.74 10.55
N ASN A 121 8.93 -7.78 11.82
CA ASN A 121 9.31 -8.81 12.77
C ASN A 121 8.40 -10.04 12.64
N VAL A 122 8.71 -10.88 11.65
CA VAL A 122 7.96 -12.11 11.35
C VAL A 122 7.99 -13.11 12.52
N ASP A 123 9.11 -13.20 13.25
CA ASP A 123 9.23 -14.09 14.41
C ASP A 123 8.26 -13.68 15.53
N SER A 124 8.16 -12.39 15.82
CA SER A 124 7.20 -11.87 16.80
C SER A 124 5.76 -12.06 16.34
N PHE A 125 5.48 -11.94 15.03
CA PHE A 125 4.16 -12.26 14.51
C PHE A 125 3.79 -13.72 14.75
N HIS A 126 4.68 -14.66 14.42
CA HIS A 126 4.45 -16.09 14.67
C HIS A 126 4.22 -16.41 16.15
N ALA A 127 4.94 -15.73 17.05
CA ALA A 127 4.85 -15.99 18.48
C ALA A 127 3.59 -15.41 19.13
N ASN A 128 3.06 -14.29 18.62
CA ASN A 128 2.07 -13.48 19.35
C ASN A 128 0.72 -13.31 18.64
N PHE A 129 0.61 -13.68 17.36
CA PHE A 129 -0.59 -13.43 16.56
C PHE A 129 -1.04 -14.67 15.79
N THR A 130 -2.35 -14.79 15.64
CA THR A 130 -2.95 -15.61 14.57
C THR A 130 -2.93 -14.83 13.25
N VAL A 131 -3.03 -15.55 12.12
CA VAL A 131 -3.12 -14.91 10.80
C VAL A 131 -4.34 -13.98 10.71
N ASP A 132 -5.48 -14.37 11.29
CA ASP A 132 -6.70 -13.56 11.28
C ASP A 132 -6.55 -12.27 12.09
N GLU A 133 -5.84 -12.30 13.23
CA GLU A 133 -5.51 -11.08 13.99
C GLU A 133 -4.65 -10.13 13.14
N ILE A 134 -3.63 -10.64 12.45
CA ILE A 134 -2.76 -9.85 11.56
C ILE A 134 -3.58 -9.24 10.40
N LEU A 135 -4.44 -10.05 9.77
CA LEU A 135 -5.31 -9.59 8.68
C LEU A 135 -6.25 -8.48 9.14
N ARG A 136 -6.78 -8.56 10.38
CA ARG A 136 -7.64 -7.51 10.95
C ARG A 136 -6.89 -6.20 11.18
N HIS A 137 -5.66 -6.25 11.71
CA HIS A 137 -4.80 -5.07 11.84
C HIS A 137 -4.41 -4.48 10.48
N ARG A 138 -4.08 -5.32 9.49
CA ARG A 138 -3.78 -4.87 8.12
C ARG A 138 -4.99 -4.29 7.40
N MET A 139 -6.18 -4.83 7.61
CA MET A 139 -7.42 -4.22 7.13
C MET A 139 -7.58 -2.81 7.71
N LYS A 140 -7.37 -2.64 9.02
CA LYS A 140 -7.44 -1.31 9.65
C LYS A 140 -6.43 -0.32 9.06
N HIS A 141 -5.20 -0.78 8.80
CA HIS A 141 -4.19 -0.01 8.10
C HIS A 141 -4.66 0.42 6.69
N LEU A 142 -5.20 -0.51 5.89
CA LEU A 142 -5.67 -0.19 4.53
C LEU A 142 -6.86 0.78 4.54
N GLU A 143 -7.81 0.62 5.46
CA GLU A 143 -8.90 1.58 5.65
C GLU A 143 -8.38 2.96 6.10
N ARG A 144 -7.29 3.02 6.88
CA ARG A 144 -6.65 4.30 7.24
C ARG A 144 -6.10 4.99 6.00
N ILE A 145 -5.47 4.24 5.09
CA ILE A 145 -5.02 4.79 3.80
C ILE A 145 -6.21 5.31 2.98
N GLN A 146 -7.32 4.56 2.92
CA GLN A 146 -8.54 5.01 2.24
C GLN A 146 -9.11 6.30 2.86
N ALA A 147 -9.08 6.44 4.18
CA ALA A 147 -9.52 7.67 4.86
C ALA A 147 -8.62 8.88 4.53
N GLU A 148 -7.30 8.69 4.48
CA GLU A 148 -6.36 9.75 4.08
C GLU A 148 -6.56 10.15 2.61
N LEU A 149 -6.83 9.18 1.72
CA LEU A 149 -7.18 9.43 0.32
C LEU A 149 -8.50 10.20 0.19
N GLY A 150 -9.51 9.84 0.98
CA GLY A 150 -10.77 10.60 1.03
C GLY A 150 -10.58 12.03 1.52
N ALA A 151 -9.68 12.25 2.49
CA ALA A 151 -9.31 13.59 2.94
C ALA A 151 -8.54 14.38 1.86
N SER A 152 -7.62 13.72 1.15
CA SER A 152 -6.92 14.30 -0.01
C SER A 152 -7.89 14.68 -1.13
N SER A 153 -8.80 13.78 -1.49
CA SER A 153 -9.83 13.99 -2.51
C SER A 153 -10.66 15.25 -2.21
N LYS A 154 -11.10 15.41 -0.96
CA LYS A 154 -11.81 16.62 -0.49
C LYS A 154 -10.94 17.88 -0.63
N ARG A 155 -9.67 17.83 -0.20
CA ARG A 155 -8.73 18.97 -0.29
C ARG A 155 -8.44 19.37 -1.75
N LYS A 156 -8.31 18.39 -2.64
CA LYS A 156 -7.99 18.59 -4.07
C LYS A 156 -9.22 18.91 -4.91
N GLY A 157 -10.43 18.74 -4.37
CA GLY A 157 -11.70 18.96 -5.09
C GLY A 157 -11.91 17.99 -6.25
N LYS A 158 -11.29 16.80 -6.21
CA LYS A 158 -11.34 15.80 -7.27
C LYS A 158 -11.22 14.40 -6.70
N LEU A 159 -11.70 13.39 -7.43
CA LEU A 159 -11.62 12.01 -6.99
C LEU A 159 -10.14 11.57 -6.87
N VAL A 160 -9.77 11.06 -5.70
CA VAL A 160 -8.48 10.44 -5.42
C VAL A 160 -8.73 9.17 -4.62
N TYR A 161 -8.36 8.01 -5.17
CA TYR A 161 -8.52 6.70 -4.53
C TYR A 161 -7.30 5.80 -4.66
N LYS A 162 -6.26 6.22 -5.39
CA LYS A 162 -5.00 5.47 -5.44
C LYS A 162 -3.93 6.07 -4.55
N HIS A 163 -3.08 5.19 -4.00
CA HIS A 163 -1.95 5.55 -3.15
C HIS A 163 -0.62 5.21 -3.80
N ILE A 164 0.43 5.82 -3.27
CA ILE A 164 1.82 5.48 -3.57
C ILE A 164 2.34 4.62 -2.42
N TYR A 165 2.98 3.50 -2.75
CA TYR A 165 3.60 2.60 -1.78
C TYR A 165 5.12 2.63 -1.92
N ILE A 166 5.84 2.84 -0.82
CA ILE A 166 7.30 2.72 -0.80
C ILE A 166 7.70 1.54 0.09
N PHE A 167 8.46 0.60 -0.45
CA PHE A 167 9.17 -0.41 0.33
C PHE A 167 10.65 -0.10 0.33
N ASP A 168 11.19 0.20 1.51
CA ASP A 168 12.63 0.32 1.72
C ASP A 168 13.23 -1.07 1.97
N LEU A 169 14.16 -1.45 1.09
CA LEU A 169 14.85 -2.74 1.10
C LEU A 169 16.26 -2.63 1.70
N ALA A 170 16.62 -1.49 2.30
CA ALA A 170 17.90 -1.34 3.00
C ALA A 170 18.06 -2.43 4.07
N GLY A 171 19.20 -3.13 4.05
CA GLY A 171 19.50 -4.24 4.96
C GLY A 171 18.83 -5.58 4.59
N MET A 172 18.07 -5.64 3.49
CA MET A 172 17.48 -6.89 3.02
C MET A 172 18.55 -7.96 2.78
N ALA A 173 18.22 -9.17 3.20
CA ALA A 173 19.02 -10.38 3.07
C ALA A 173 18.10 -11.57 2.74
N TRP A 174 18.67 -12.67 2.25
CA TRP A 174 17.94 -13.88 1.83
C TRP A 174 16.91 -14.37 2.84
N LYS A 175 17.21 -14.31 4.15
CA LYS A 175 16.31 -14.76 5.22
C LYS A 175 14.94 -14.07 5.19
N HIS A 176 14.88 -12.80 4.79
CA HIS A 176 13.64 -12.01 4.77
C HIS A 176 12.70 -12.38 3.62
N VAL A 177 13.22 -13.11 2.62
CA VAL A 177 12.47 -13.55 1.44
C VAL A 177 12.64 -15.05 1.23
N ALA A 178 12.99 -15.77 2.30
CA ALA A 178 12.96 -17.21 2.30
C ALA A 178 11.53 -17.69 1.96
N PRO A 179 11.35 -18.80 1.23
CA PRO A 179 10.02 -19.28 0.85
C PRO A 179 9.05 -19.41 2.02
N SER A 180 9.52 -19.86 3.19
CA SER A 180 8.70 -19.95 4.41
C SER A 180 8.15 -18.58 4.86
N VAL A 181 9.02 -17.56 4.88
CA VAL A 181 8.64 -16.19 5.23
C VAL A 181 7.66 -15.62 4.19
N MET A 182 7.96 -15.80 2.90
CA MET A 182 7.08 -15.32 1.83
C MET A 182 5.72 -16.01 1.84
N SER A 183 5.68 -17.33 2.08
CA SER A 183 4.43 -18.08 2.21
C SER A 183 3.60 -17.61 3.40
N TYR A 184 4.24 -17.26 4.51
CA TYR A 184 3.56 -16.70 5.68
C TYR A 184 3.00 -15.30 5.43
N LEU A 185 3.78 -14.42 4.76
CA LEU A 185 3.35 -13.06 4.45
C LEU A 185 2.37 -12.98 3.28
N LYS A 186 2.33 -13.99 2.41
CA LYS A 186 1.47 -14.02 1.24
C LYS A 186 -0.02 -13.72 1.55
N PRO A 187 -0.71 -14.42 2.46
CA PRO A 187 -2.12 -14.11 2.75
C PRO A 187 -2.31 -12.67 3.24
N ILE A 188 -1.31 -12.11 3.91
CA ILE A 188 -1.34 -10.76 4.46
C ILE A 188 -1.22 -9.72 3.35
N PHE A 189 -0.31 -9.92 2.39
CA PHE A 189 -0.21 -9.08 1.19
C PHE A 189 -1.39 -9.27 0.24
N ASP A 190 -1.92 -10.50 0.15
CA ASP A 190 -3.08 -10.83 -0.66
C ASP A 190 -4.31 -9.98 -0.29
N LEU A 191 -4.39 -9.52 0.97
CA LEU A 191 -5.47 -8.66 1.45
C LEU A 191 -5.64 -7.40 0.57
N GLY A 192 -4.55 -6.71 0.27
CA GLY A 192 -4.58 -5.47 -0.53
C GLY A 192 -4.99 -5.72 -1.97
N GLN A 193 -4.38 -6.69 -2.64
CA GLN A 193 -4.67 -7.01 -4.04
C GLN A 193 -6.08 -7.61 -4.25
N VAL A 194 -6.61 -8.37 -3.28
CA VAL A 194 -7.92 -9.04 -3.42
C VAL A 194 -9.05 -8.09 -3.06
N TYR A 195 -8.96 -7.41 -1.90
CA TYR A 195 -10.08 -6.63 -1.36
C TYR A 195 -9.99 -5.13 -1.63
N TYR A 196 -8.84 -4.65 -2.09
CA TYR A 196 -8.61 -3.25 -2.49
C TYR A 196 -8.10 -3.16 -3.94
N PRO A 197 -8.80 -3.79 -4.91
CA PRO A 197 -8.33 -3.79 -6.30
C PRO A 197 -8.27 -2.37 -6.86
N GLU A 198 -7.33 -2.13 -7.77
CA GLU A 198 -7.15 -0.84 -8.45
C GLU A 198 -6.92 0.35 -7.48
N SER A 199 -6.32 0.09 -6.31
CA SER A 199 -5.98 1.12 -5.32
C SER A 199 -4.50 1.56 -5.36
N LEU A 200 -3.62 0.84 -6.06
CA LEU A 200 -2.21 1.22 -6.17
C LEU A 200 -2.00 2.10 -7.40
N PHE A 201 -1.43 3.29 -7.20
CA PHE A 201 -0.96 4.17 -8.28
C PHE A 201 0.43 3.74 -8.74
N ARG A 202 1.36 3.65 -7.78
CA ARG A 202 2.76 3.32 -8.02
C ARG A 202 3.39 2.70 -6.78
N MET A 203 4.31 1.77 -7.01
CA MET A 203 5.14 1.20 -5.96
C MET A 203 6.61 1.46 -6.22
N TYR A 204 7.33 1.90 -5.20
CA TYR A 204 8.76 2.13 -5.24
C TYR A 204 9.47 1.13 -4.34
N LEU A 205 10.39 0.34 -4.91
CA LEU A 205 11.31 -0.50 -4.15
C LEU A 205 12.65 0.22 -4.07
N VAL A 206 12.97 0.76 -2.90
CA VAL A 206 14.12 1.66 -2.69
C VAL A 206 15.24 0.91 -1.96
N ASN A 207 16.49 1.32 -2.18
CA ASN A 207 17.67 0.69 -1.60
C ASN A 207 17.78 -0.82 -1.90
N ALA A 208 17.33 -1.25 -3.10
CA ALA A 208 17.35 -2.65 -3.49
C ALA A 208 18.79 -3.21 -3.55
N PRO A 209 19.18 -4.11 -2.64
CA PRO A 209 20.54 -4.66 -2.61
C PRO A 209 20.77 -5.65 -3.77
N PHE A 210 22.00 -6.08 -3.99
CA PHE A 210 22.30 -7.04 -5.05
C PHE A 210 21.53 -8.37 -4.89
N VAL A 211 21.34 -8.82 -3.63
CA VAL A 211 20.56 -10.02 -3.32
C VAL A 211 19.11 -9.96 -3.81
N PHE A 212 18.51 -8.77 -3.85
CA PHE A 212 17.13 -8.58 -4.30
C PHE A 212 16.92 -9.09 -5.73
N TRP A 213 17.90 -8.95 -6.62
CA TRP A 213 17.77 -9.39 -8.00
C TRP A 213 17.65 -10.91 -8.12
N GLY A 214 18.32 -11.66 -7.24
CA GLY A 214 18.16 -13.11 -7.16
C GLY A 214 16.78 -13.51 -6.65
N THR A 215 16.20 -12.71 -5.75
CA THR A 215 14.91 -13.00 -5.12
C THR A 215 13.72 -12.47 -5.91
N TRP A 216 13.93 -11.50 -6.81
CA TRP A 216 12.85 -10.88 -7.59
C TRP A 216 12.05 -11.90 -8.40
N LYS A 217 12.70 -12.94 -8.93
CA LYS A 217 11.99 -14.02 -9.64
C LYS A 217 10.97 -14.73 -8.74
N VAL A 218 11.31 -14.92 -7.46
CA VAL A 218 10.42 -15.51 -6.45
C VAL A 218 9.35 -14.50 -6.05
N VAL A 219 9.75 -13.30 -5.63
CA VAL A 219 8.83 -12.25 -5.15
C VAL A 219 7.80 -11.89 -6.23
N SER A 220 8.24 -11.71 -7.48
CA SER A 220 7.37 -11.34 -8.59
C SER A 220 6.34 -12.42 -8.98
N SER A 221 6.52 -13.69 -8.61
CA SER A 221 5.46 -14.69 -8.83
C SER A 221 4.30 -14.57 -7.85
N PHE A 222 4.49 -13.88 -6.72
CA PHE A 222 3.45 -13.62 -5.72
C PHE A 222 2.70 -12.31 -5.98
N ILE A 223 3.22 -11.45 -6.86
CA ILE A 223 2.64 -10.15 -7.17
C ILE A 223 1.80 -10.27 -8.44
N ASP A 224 0.56 -9.76 -8.39
CA ASP A 224 -0.31 -9.77 -9.55
C ASP A 224 0.32 -9.02 -10.75
N PRO A 225 0.00 -9.42 -11.99
CA PRO A 225 0.59 -8.82 -13.19
C PRO A 225 0.39 -7.31 -13.33
N GLU A 226 -0.66 -6.74 -12.74
CA GLU A 226 -0.98 -5.32 -12.83
C GLU A 226 -0.10 -4.52 -11.87
N THR A 227 -0.02 -4.94 -10.60
CA THR A 227 0.89 -4.35 -9.61
C THR A 227 2.34 -4.43 -10.08
N ARG A 228 2.76 -5.52 -10.70
CA ARG A 228 4.13 -5.64 -11.23
C ARG A 228 4.49 -4.53 -12.21
N GLN A 229 3.55 -4.05 -13.01
CA GLN A 229 3.78 -2.97 -13.97
C GLN A 229 3.88 -1.59 -13.32
N LYS A 230 3.41 -1.47 -12.07
CA LYS A 230 3.44 -0.24 -11.27
C LYS A 230 4.70 -0.14 -10.39
N ILE A 231 5.54 -1.17 -10.37
CA ILE A 231 6.75 -1.25 -9.55
C ILE A 231 7.95 -0.60 -10.25
N GLN A 232 8.62 0.32 -9.55
CA GLN A 232 9.89 0.91 -9.95
C GLN A 232 10.96 0.60 -8.90
N ILE A 233 12.12 0.11 -9.34
CA ILE A 233 13.18 -0.38 -8.44
C ILE A 233 14.40 0.54 -8.52
N TYR A 234 14.88 0.97 -7.35
CA TYR A 234 16.05 1.84 -7.21
C TYR A 234 17.09 1.22 -6.29
N LYS A 235 18.35 1.28 -6.72
CA LYS A 235 19.49 0.79 -5.94
C LYS A 235 19.83 1.66 -4.72
N SER A 236 19.41 2.93 -4.72
CA SER A 236 19.67 3.87 -3.63
C SER A 236 18.55 4.90 -3.50
N SER A 237 18.40 5.44 -2.30
CA SER A 237 17.48 6.53 -1.98
C SER A 237 17.71 7.77 -2.86
N ALA A 238 18.97 8.17 -3.09
CA ALA A 238 19.29 9.31 -3.97
C ALA A 238 18.78 9.13 -5.41
N ALA A 239 18.89 7.93 -5.98
CA ALA A 239 18.37 7.63 -7.31
C ALA A 239 16.84 7.64 -7.34
N PHE A 240 16.21 7.14 -6.27
CA PHE A 240 14.77 7.21 -6.07
C PHE A 240 14.29 8.67 -6.00
N VAL A 241 14.86 9.50 -5.11
CA VAL A 241 14.46 10.91 -4.93
C VAL A 241 14.53 11.68 -6.23
N ALA A 242 15.64 11.56 -6.96
CA ALA A 242 15.82 12.25 -8.24
C ALA A 242 14.73 11.90 -9.27
N GLU A 243 14.23 10.66 -9.26
CA GLU A 243 13.18 10.22 -10.18
C GLU A 243 11.77 10.54 -9.64
N ALA A 244 11.54 10.36 -8.34
CA ALA A 244 10.30 10.73 -7.67
C ALA A 244 9.96 12.22 -7.86
N GLN A 245 10.95 13.10 -7.80
CA GLN A 245 10.77 14.54 -8.06
C GLN A 245 10.30 14.83 -9.48
N LYS A 246 10.88 14.17 -10.49
CA LYS A 246 10.41 14.30 -11.89
C LYS A 246 8.98 13.80 -12.06
N GLN A 247 8.58 12.85 -11.22
CA GLN A 247 7.26 12.25 -11.21
C GLN A 247 6.25 13.01 -10.31
N GLY A 248 6.62 14.20 -9.79
CA GLY A 248 5.70 15.08 -9.07
C GLY A 248 5.69 14.93 -7.55
N LEU A 249 6.66 14.23 -6.95
CA LEU A 249 6.81 14.16 -5.50
C LEU A 249 7.78 15.25 -5.03
N SER A 250 7.30 16.21 -4.23
CA SER A 250 8.19 17.20 -3.61
C SER A 250 9.05 16.55 -2.52
N LEU A 251 10.18 17.18 -2.14
CA LEU A 251 10.99 16.69 -1.03
C LEU A 251 10.19 16.67 0.28
N ASP A 252 9.27 17.62 0.47
CA ASP A 252 8.39 17.68 1.63
C ASP A 252 7.33 16.57 1.65
N ALA A 253 7.12 15.85 0.55
CA ALA A 253 6.27 14.66 0.51
C ALA A 253 7.05 13.37 0.82
N ILE A 254 8.35 13.36 0.54
CA ILE A 254 9.21 12.17 0.62
C ILE A 254 9.69 11.94 2.06
N PRO A 255 9.73 10.68 2.53
CA PRO A 255 10.30 10.34 3.83
C PRO A 255 11.71 10.89 4.06
N LYS A 256 11.95 11.47 5.24
CA LYS A 256 13.29 11.95 5.65
C LYS A 256 14.35 10.85 5.56
N LEU A 257 13.98 9.62 5.93
CA LEU A 257 14.87 8.45 5.84
C LEU A 257 15.35 8.15 4.41
N LEU A 258 14.57 8.53 3.41
CA LEU A 258 14.90 8.32 2.00
C LEU A 258 15.46 9.58 1.33
N GLY A 259 15.81 10.61 2.10
CA GLY A 259 16.40 11.85 1.59
C GLY A 259 15.41 12.95 1.23
N GLY A 260 14.14 12.83 1.66
CA GLY A 260 13.18 13.94 1.65
C GLY A 260 13.19 14.73 2.97
N ASN A 261 12.09 15.46 3.22
CA ASN A 261 11.90 16.28 4.41
C ASN A 261 10.72 15.83 5.28
N HIS A 262 9.83 14.96 4.77
CA HIS A 262 8.63 14.58 5.51
C HIS A 262 9.00 13.72 6.73
N PRO A 263 8.59 14.10 7.96
CA PRO A 263 8.95 13.36 9.18
C PRO A 263 8.25 12.00 9.29
N GLY A 264 7.11 11.86 8.60
CA GLY A 264 6.23 10.71 8.70
C GLY A 264 5.20 10.91 9.82
N ARG A 265 4.01 10.35 9.63
CA ARG A 265 3.00 10.22 10.68
C ARG A 265 2.80 8.73 10.91
N ALA A 266 3.14 8.23 12.10
CA ALA A 266 3.07 6.80 12.37
C ALA A 266 1.61 6.36 12.33
N ILE A 267 1.34 5.19 11.73
CA ILE A 267 -0.03 4.63 11.71
C ILE A 267 -0.55 4.42 13.13
N ALA A 268 0.34 4.06 14.05
CA ALA A 268 0.04 3.89 15.47
C ALA A 268 -0.62 5.12 16.10
N ASP A 269 -0.23 6.33 15.70
CA ASP A 269 -0.75 7.59 16.26
C ASP A 269 -2.22 7.82 15.89
N PHE A 270 -2.70 7.20 14.81
CA PHE A 270 -4.10 7.28 14.39
C PHE A 270 -5.01 6.24 15.05
N ASP A 271 -4.42 5.24 15.72
CA ASP A 271 -5.14 4.15 16.38
C ASP A 271 -5.32 4.40 17.89
N VAL A 272 -4.81 5.53 18.39
CA VAL A 272 -4.99 5.96 19.78
C VAL A 272 -6.43 6.46 19.97
N PRO A 273 -7.17 5.98 20.99
CA PRO A 273 -8.47 6.55 21.36
C PRO A 273 -8.34 8.05 21.63
N ILE A 274 -9.31 8.86 21.19
CA ILE A 274 -9.31 10.33 21.35
C ILE A 274 -9.11 10.76 22.81
N ASP A 275 -9.48 9.91 23.78
CA ASP A 275 -9.40 10.16 25.21
C ASP A 275 -8.18 9.53 25.91
N ALA A 276 -7.22 8.93 25.18
CA ALA A 276 -6.00 8.45 25.80
C ALA A 276 -5.07 9.63 26.13
N PRO A 277 -4.45 9.68 27.32
CA PRO A 277 -3.46 10.70 27.64
C PRO A 277 -2.35 10.63 26.58
N SER A 278 -2.01 11.79 26.01
CA SER A 278 -0.94 11.91 25.02
C SER A 278 0.30 11.18 25.52
N ALA A 279 0.70 10.12 24.81
CA ALA A 279 1.94 9.43 25.11
C ALA A 279 3.09 10.45 25.04
N PRO A 280 4.08 10.38 25.93
CA PRO A 280 5.30 11.18 25.78
C PRO A 280 5.90 10.87 24.41
N GLU A 281 6.39 11.91 23.71
CA GLU A 281 6.95 11.83 22.36
C GLU A 281 7.76 10.54 22.18
N SER A 282 7.35 9.71 21.21
CA SER A 282 8.02 8.44 20.98
C SER A 282 9.48 8.71 20.63
N ILE A 283 10.37 8.09 21.41
CA ILE A 283 11.80 8.10 21.13
C ILE A 283 11.95 7.38 19.78
N VAL A 284 12.24 8.16 18.74
CA VAL A 284 12.66 7.63 17.44
C VAL A 284 13.75 6.60 17.72
N PRO A 285 13.63 5.34 17.27
CA PRO A 285 14.66 4.35 17.50
C PRO A 285 15.94 4.87 16.85
N VAL A 286 16.92 5.22 17.69
CA VAL A 286 18.25 5.61 17.26
C VAL A 286 18.87 4.37 16.61
N CYS A 287 19.13 4.46 15.30
CA CYS A 287 19.94 3.46 14.61
C CYS A 287 21.25 3.28 15.40
N PRO A 288 21.66 2.05 15.75
CA PRO A 288 22.97 1.85 16.36
C PRO A 288 24.03 2.38 15.38
N GLU A 289 24.88 3.29 15.87
CA GLU A 289 26.02 3.79 15.12
C GLU A 289 26.84 2.62 14.60
N VAL A 290 27.12 2.63 13.30
CA VAL A 290 28.05 1.71 12.67
C VAL A 290 29.43 2.02 13.23
N VAL A 291 29.85 1.27 14.25
CA VAL A 291 31.22 1.29 14.75
C VAL A 291 32.12 0.82 13.61
N ALA A 292 32.84 1.77 13.01
CA ALA A 292 33.89 1.47 12.04
C ALA A 292 34.96 0.61 12.72
N VAL A 293 35.17 -0.61 12.21
CA VAL A 293 36.30 -1.45 12.58
C VAL A 293 37.54 -0.87 11.89
N PRO A 294 38.61 -0.51 12.62
CA PRO A 294 39.84 -0.03 11.99
C PRO A 294 40.52 -1.16 11.22
N THR A 295 41.05 -0.82 10.05
CA THR A 295 41.87 -1.66 9.17
C THR A 295 43.15 -2.14 9.81
#